data_AF-A0A8D3WK27-F1
#
_entry.id   AF-A0A8D3WK27-F1
#
_cell.length_a   1.000
_cell.length_b   1.000
_cell.length_c   1.000
_cell.angle_alpha   90.00
_cell.angle_beta   90.00
_cell.angle_gamma   90.00
#
_symmetry.space_group_name_H-M   'P 1'
#
loop_
_entity.id
_entity.type
_entity.pdbx_description
1 polymer ?
#
loop_
_entity_poly.entity_id
_entity_poly.type
_entity_poly.pdbx_seq_one_letter_code
_entity_poly.pdbx_strand_id
1 'polypeptide(L)'
;MVCPRCGSAERSSHGNGSWIARETLTGRVSTLTRRRKALLVAGVAVALGGLAAAASLLAEGAGGTPPEAMGRAGAVPAPVGGGAPTRIGQAGTDGTEPPGDVTAQPSASTVRYRFTAWAGPGCTTGAYMENGRFENGDAGWYTVDSGGFGESPCDGRFSALPMSGSPDQDRGSSAVWSWYLGDGFRECALTVFVPRSVRDSDVAGSPSVYRVLSDPRDTDSAYTGFAVRQPEHRGTAVDVRSYPVKGDTFAVQLVDRGRDWGDADLVGAHHAAAQLKASCR
;
A
#
# COMPACT_ATOMS: atom_id res chain seq x y z
N MET A 1 -29.25 -27.36 -54.28
CA MET A 1 -30.30 -26.40 -53.87
C MET A 1 -29.61 -25.07 -53.59
N VAL A 2 -29.93 -24.06 -54.40
CA VAL A 2 -29.46 -22.69 -54.28
C VAL A 2 -30.62 -21.89 -53.70
N CYS A 3 -30.38 -21.09 -52.66
CA CYS A 3 -31.29 -20.01 -52.27
C CYS A 3 -30.60 -18.67 -52.55
N PRO A 4 -31.09 -17.90 -53.52
CA PRO A 4 -30.64 -16.55 -53.82
C PRO A 4 -31.52 -15.53 -53.09
N ARG A 5 -30.92 -14.66 -52.28
CA ARG A 5 -31.34 -13.26 -52.16
C ARG A 5 -30.32 -12.45 -51.37
N CYS A 6 -29.74 -11.52 -52.11
CA CYS A 6 -28.89 -10.44 -51.67
C CYS A 6 -29.61 -9.52 -50.68
N GLY A 7 -28.82 -8.93 -49.79
CA GLY A 7 -29.13 -7.72 -49.04
C GLY A 7 -27.82 -7.16 -48.49
N SER A 8 -27.19 -6.29 -49.25
CA SER A 8 -26.01 -5.51 -48.85
C SER A 8 -26.38 -4.03 -48.78
N ALA A 9 -25.62 -3.29 -47.97
CA ALA A 9 -25.70 -1.86 -47.65
C ALA A 9 -26.55 -1.58 -46.38
N GLU A 10 -26.09 -0.82 -45.39
CA GLU A 10 -25.11 0.27 -45.39
C GLU A 10 -24.23 0.28 -44.14
N ARG A 11 -22.98 0.73 -44.34
CA ARG A 11 -22.04 1.13 -43.31
C ARG A 11 -22.19 2.64 -43.12
N SER A 12 -22.63 3.10 -41.95
CA SER A 12 -22.55 4.51 -41.56
C SER A 12 -21.39 4.68 -40.59
N SER A 13 -20.43 5.52 -41.00
CA SER A 13 -19.35 6.06 -40.19
C SER A 13 -19.68 7.51 -39.85
N HIS A 14 -19.15 7.97 -38.72
CA HIS A 14 -19.07 9.36 -38.21
C HIS A 14 -20.18 9.84 -37.27
N GLY A 15 -19.75 10.29 -36.09
CA GLY A 15 -20.55 11.10 -35.19
C GLY A 15 -19.95 11.23 -33.80
N ASN A 16 -18.84 11.97 -33.67
CA ASN A 16 -18.36 12.51 -32.41
C ASN A 16 -19.51 13.21 -31.65
N GLY A 17 -19.68 12.86 -30.37
CA GLY A 17 -20.69 13.46 -29.50
C GLY A 17 -20.32 13.29 -28.04
N SER A 18 -19.43 14.18 -27.56
CA SER A 18 -19.23 14.49 -26.15
C SER A 18 -20.60 14.77 -25.50
N TRP A 19 -21.00 13.94 -24.55
CA TRP A 19 -22.07 14.25 -23.61
C TRP A 19 -21.44 14.36 -22.23
N ILE A 20 -21.22 15.61 -21.85
CA ILE A 20 -20.93 16.02 -20.49
C ILE A 20 -22.20 15.73 -19.68
N ALA A 21 -22.19 14.63 -18.91
CA ALA A 21 -23.16 14.43 -17.85
C ALA A 21 -22.72 15.28 -16.64
N ARG A 22 -23.19 16.52 -16.60
CA ARG A 22 -23.30 17.29 -15.35
C ARG A 22 -24.44 16.66 -14.56
N GLU A 23 -24.15 15.68 -13.72
CA GLU A 23 -25.11 15.26 -12.70
C GLU A 23 -25.15 16.30 -11.59
N THR A 24 -26.24 17.06 -11.62
CA THR A 24 -26.65 18.00 -10.60
C THR A 24 -27.00 17.27 -9.30
N LEU A 25 -26.39 17.74 -8.20
CA LEU A 25 -26.70 17.47 -6.79
C LEU A 25 -28.15 17.86 -6.44
N THR A 26 -29.15 17.09 -6.87
CA THR A 26 -30.55 17.23 -6.39
C THR A 26 -31.33 15.92 -6.36
N GLY A 27 -30.70 14.77 -6.67
CA GLY A 27 -31.40 13.49 -6.86
C GLY A 27 -31.37 12.49 -5.70
N ARG A 28 -31.10 12.87 -4.44
CA ARG A 28 -31.04 11.90 -3.31
C ARG A 28 -31.79 12.32 -2.04
N VAL A 29 -33.03 12.77 -2.20
CA VAL A 29 -33.99 12.85 -1.08
C VAL A 29 -35.32 12.21 -1.50
N SER A 30 -35.38 10.90 -1.68
CA SER A 30 -36.65 10.20 -1.97
C SER A 30 -36.79 8.78 -1.42
N THR A 31 -35.99 8.37 -0.42
CA THR A 31 -36.20 7.10 0.29
C THR A 31 -36.11 7.19 1.81
N LEU A 32 -36.45 8.35 2.40
CA LEU A 32 -36.59 8.49 3.86
C LEU A 32 -38.05 8.30 4.30
N THR A 33 -38.25 7.34 5.21
CA THR A 33 -39.53 6.98 5.81
C THR A 33 -40.13 8.15 6.62
N ARG A 34 -41.48 8.27 6.57
CA ARG A 34 -42.26 9.44 7.02
C ARG A 34 -42.01 9.93 8.47
N ARG A 35 -41.37 9.14 9.34
CA ARG A 35 -41.13 9.52 10.74
C ARG A 35 -39.93 10.47 10.96
N ARG A 36 -39.01 10.61 10.00
CA ARG A 36 -37.84 11.52 10.16
C ARG A 36 -38.00 12.90 9.54
N LYS A 37 -39.09 13.18 8.80
CA LYS A 37 -39.40 14.52 8.28
C LYS A 37 -39.89 15.50 9.37
N ALA A 38 -40.40 15.00 10.49
CA ALA A 38 -40.90 15.84 11.57
C ALA A 38 -39.80 16.53 12.41
N LEU A 39 -38.56 16.02 12.38
CA LEU A 39 -37.46 16.57 13.19
C LEU A 39 -36.62 17.65 12.46
N LEU A 40 -36.83 17.86 11.16
CA LEU A 40 -36.11 18.89 10.39
C LEU A 40 -36.91 20.19 10.21
N VAL A 41 -38.20 20.22 10.56
CA VAL A 41 -39.03 21.44 10.52
C VAL A 41 -39.01 22.19 11.86
N ALA A 42 -38.49 21.58 12.93
CA ALA A 42 -38.34 22.23 14.24
C ALA A 42 -36.94 22.86 14.48
N GLY A 43 -35.98 22.69 13.56
CA GLY A 43 -34.59 23.16 13.72
C GLY A 43 -34.21 24.44 12.97
N VAL A 44 -35.15 25.09 12.27
CA VAL A 44 -34.90 26.29 11.44
C VAL A 44 -35.55 27.56 12.03
N ALA A 45 -36.07 27.48 13.26
CA ALA A 45 -36.77 28.60 13.90
C ALA A 45 -36.14 29.08 15.22
N VAL A 46 -34.81 29.06 15.40
CA VAL A 46 -34.09 29.88 16.41
C VAL A 46 -32.64 30.08 15.98
N ALA A 47 -32.35 31.07 15.13
CA ALA A 47 -31.01 31.71 15.01
C ALA A 47 -31.09 32.97 14.15
N LEU A 48 -32.05 33.85 14.42
CA LEU A 48 -32.05 35.24 13.94
C LEU A 48 -32.29 36.13 15.15
N GLY A 49 -31.21 36.58 15.77
CA GLY A 49 -31.26 37.51 16.90
C GLY A 49 -29.93 37.58 17.63
N GLY A 50 -29.09 38.56 17.26
CA GLY A 50 -27.85 38.83 18.00
C GLY A 50 -26.77 39.57 17.23
N LEU A 51 -27.11 40.65 16.52
CA LEU A 51 -26.14 41.65 16.04
C LEU A 51 -26.26 42.88 16.95
N ALA A 52 -25.38 43.01 17.95
CA ALA A 52 -25.06 44.28 18.58
C ALA A 52 -23.77 44.19 19.42
N ALA A 53 -22.84 45.10 19.11
CA ALA A 53 -21.84 45.72 19.99
C ALA A 53 -20.63 44.88 20.48
N ALA A 54 -19.52 44.98 19.75
CA ALA A 54 -18.21 45.29 20.34
C ALA A 54 -17.27 45.84 19.25
N ALA A 55 -17.27 47.17 19.10
CA ALA A 55 -16.23 47.90 18.40
C ALA A 55 -15.50 48.78 19.42
N SER A 56 -14.18 48.88 19.24
CA SER A 56 -13.23 49.77 19.92
C SER A 56 -12.55 49.20 21.18
N LEU A 57 -11.36 48.63 20.99
CA LEU A 57 -10.16 49.16 21.65
C LEU A 57 -9.02 49.18 20.63
N LEU A 58 -8.38 50.35 20.58
CA LEU A 58 -7.36 50.78 19.63
C LEU A 58 -5.96 50.36 20.12
N ALA A 59 -5.04 50.40 19.15
CA ALA A 59 -3.72 51.03 19.25
C ALA A 59 -2.47 50.14 19.43
N GLU A 60 -1.46 50.52 18.61
CA GLU A 60 0.00 50.41 18.78
C GLU A 60 0.64 49.03 18.47
N GLY A 61 1.62 48.88 17.58
CA GLY A 61 2.40 49.76 16.70
C GLY A 61 3.09 48.85 15.65
N ALA A 62 3.28 49.20 14.38
CA ALA A 62 4.23 50.17 13.84
C ALA A 62 5.69 49.96 14.29
N GLY A 63 6.50 49.35 13.42
CA GLY A 63 7.93 49.67 13.26
C GLY A 63 8.93 48.74 13.95
N GLY A 64 9.80 48.08 13.15
CA GLY A 64 10.98 47.39 13.66
C GLY A 64 11.67 46.53 12.60
N THR A 65 12.74 47.08 12.03
CA THR A 65 13.65 46.60 10.97
C THR A 65 14.23 45.18 11.09
N PRO A 66 14.67 44.57 9.98
CA PRO A 66 15.44 43.32 9.98
C PRO A 66 16.92 43.56 10.35
N PRO A 67 17.61 42.62 11.03
CA PRO A 67 19.06 42.71 11.16
C PRO A 67 19.75 42.14 9.92
N GLU A 68 20.52 43.01 9.26
CA GLU A 68 21.52 42.66 8.26
C GLU A 68 22.82 42.15 8.93
N ALA A 69 23.64 41.49 8.13
CA ALA A 69 24.78 40.66 8.50
C ALA A 69 26.02 41.39 9.07
N MET A 70 26.83 40.65 9.84
CA MET A 70 28.28 40.81 10.00
C MET A 70 28.85 39.45 10.44
N GLY A 71 29.58 38.72 9.58
CA GLY A 71 31.06 38.63 9.59
C GLY A 71 31.52 37.40 10.42
N ARG A 72 32.64 36.70 10.20
CA ARG A 72 33.76 36.72 9.25
C ARG A 72 34.64 35.51 9.61
N ALA A 73 35.11 34.77 8.59
CA ALA A 73 36.38 34.03 8.45
C ALA A 73 36.85 32.92 9.43
N GLY A 74 37.35 31.84 8.79
CA GLY A 74 38.45 30.97 9.24
C GLY A 74 38.00 29.54 9.63
N ALA A 75 38.62 28.44 9.21
CA ALA A 75 39.70 28.15 8.29
C ALA A 75 39.64 26.64 7.96
N VAL A 76 40.05 26.27 6.75
CA VAL A 76 40.23 24.89 6.27
C VAL A 76 41.63 24.40 6.65
N PRO A 77 41.84 23.13 7.01
CA PRO A 77 43.12 22.45 6.76
C PRO A 77 43.04 21.59 5.50
N ALA A 78 44.00 21.81 4.60
CA ALA A 78 44.26 21.10 3.36
C ALA A 78 45.13 19.82 3.60
N PRO A 79 45.35 18.97 2.57
CA PRO A 79 45.67 17.54 2.69
C PRO A 79 47.17 17.21 2.52
N VAL A 80 47.57 16.02 2.97
CA VAL A 80 48.85 15.32 2.68
C VAL A 80 48.55 13.82 2.79
N GLY A 81 48.92 12.86 1.94
CA GLY A 81 49.67 12.71 0.68
C GLY A 81 49.40 11.22 0.26
N GLY A 82 49.28 10.83 -1.00
CA GLY A 82 50.37 10.78 -1.99
C GLY A 82 51.18 9.48 -1.86
N GLY A 83 50.78 8.40 -2.55
CA GLY A 83 51.60 7.19 -2.65
C GLY A 83 50.98 5.99 -3.38
N ALA A 84 51.35 5.81 -4.66
CA ALA A 84 51.36 4.54 -5.40
C ALA A 84 52.47 4.68 -6.48
N PRO A 85 53.00 3.62 -7.14
CA PRO A 85 52.81 2.17 -7.00
C PRO A 85 54.14 1.38 -6.85
N THR A 86 54.10 0.05 -6.63
CA THR A 86 55.26 -0.82 -6.94
C THR A 86 54.81 -2.10 -7.62
N ARG A 87 55.47 -2.44 -8.73
CA ARG A 87 55.35 -3.70 -9.48
C ARG A 87 56.73 -4.35 -9.51
N ILE A 88 56.79 -5.67 -9.32
CA ILE A 88 57.51 -6.72 -10.09
C ILE A 88 57.83 -7.90 -9.15
N GLY A 89 57.45 -9.10 -9.59
CA GLY A 89 57.88 -10.39 -9.04
C GLY A 89 57.18 -11.53 -9.77
N GLN A 90 57.90 -12.19 -10.69
CA GLN A 90 57.45 -13.22 -11.62
C GLN A 90 57.89 -14.62 -11.14
N ALA A 91 56.99 -15.60 -11.33
CA ALA A 91 57.15 -17.06 -11.51
C ALA A 91 58.15 -17.89 -10.66
N GLY A 92 57.64 -18.95 -10.03
CA GLY A 92 58.37 -20.12 -9.54
C GLY A 92 57.40 -21.27 -9.19
N THR A 93 57.64 -22.45 -9.76
CA THR A 93 56.84 -23.69 -9.74
C THR A 93 57.08 -24.58 -8.51
N ASP A 94 56.07 -25.41 -8.21
CA ASP A 94 56.03 -26.73 -7.55
C ASP A 94 56.62 -26.96 -6.14
N GLY A 95 55.78 -27.53 -5.25
CA GLY A 95 56.24 -28.38 -4.14
C GLY A 95 55.40 -28.36 -2.85
N THR A 96 54.55 -29.39 -2.68
CA THR A 96 54.39 -30.22 -1.46
C THR A 96 53.90 -29.60 -0.12
N GLU A 97 52.66 -29.93 0.27
CA GLU A 97 52.07 -29.95 1.65
C GLU A 97 52.92 -30.78 2.63
N PRO A 98 53.23 -30.42 3.93
CA PRO A 98 52.49 -30.72 5.20
C PRO A 98 51.31 -29.91 5.78
N PRO A 99 50.80 -30.20 7.00
CA PRO A 99 49.41 -29.95 7.40
C PRO A 99 49.20 -28.94 8.54
N GLY A 100 48.01 -28.34 8.57
CA GLY A 100 47.36 -27.83 9.78
C GLY A 100 47.62 -26.38 10.16
N ASP A 101 46.65 -25.50 9.90
CA ASP A 101 46.12 -24.68 10.99
C ASP A 101 44.64 -24.32 10.74
N VAL A 102 43.83 -24.59 11.75
CA VAL A 102 42.37 -24.45 11.74
C VAL A 102 42.06 -22.98 11.96
N THR A 103 41.88 -22.22 10.87
CA THR A 103 41.12 -20.97 10.97
C THR A 103 39.67 -21.29 10.66
N ALA A 104 38.93 -21.68 11.70
CA ALA A 104 37.47 -21.76 11.65
C ALA A 104 36.93 -20.35 11.33
N GLN A 105 36.70 -20.11 10.04
CA GLN A 105 35.90 -18.97 9.60
C GLN A 105 34.57 -19.04 10.34
N PRO A 106 34.11 -17.97 11.01
CA PRO A 106 32.84 -18.03 11.74
C PRO A 106 31.75 -18.31 10.72
N SER A 107 31.25 -19.55 10.74
CA SER A 107 30.10 -19.95 9.95
C SER A 107 29.00 -18.95 10.23
N ALA A 108 28.66 -18.14 9.23
CA ALA A 108 27.46 -17.34 9.25
C ALA A 108 26.35 -18.30 9.66
N SER A 109 25.83 -18.15 10.88
CA SER A 109 24.82 -19.02 11.43
C SER A 109 23.66 -18.99 10.44
N THR A 110 23.49 -20.05 9.65
CA THR A 110 22.42 -20.12 8.66
C THR A 110 21.14 -20.07 9.46
N VAL A 111 20.50 -18.90 9.49
CA VAL A 111 19.20 -18.74 10.12
C VAL A 111 18.25 -19.65 9.35
N ARG A 112 17.95 -20.80 9.93
CA ARG A 112 17.07 -21.79 9.32
C ARG A 112 15.63 -21.47 9.73
N TYR A 113 14.86 -20.97 8.78
CA TYR A 113 13.41 -20.90 8.91
C TYR A 113 12.85 -22.33 8.95
N ARG A 114 11.98 -22.60 9.92
CA ARG A 114 11.33 -23.91 10.10
C ARG A 114 9.94 -23.96 9.48
N PHE A 115 9.38 -22.78 9.20
CA PHE A 115 8.12 -22.60 8.50
C PHE A 115 8.32 -21.60 7.37
N THR A 116 7.78 -21.88 6.19
CA THR A 116 7.68 -20.92 5.09
C THR A 116 6.43 -21.23 4.29
N ALA A 117 5.54 -20.24 4.14
CA ALA A 117 4.33 -20.39 3.36
C ALA A 117 3.88 -19.07 2.77
N TRP A 118 3.35 -19.13 1.55
CA TRP A 118 2.57 -18.06 0.95
C TRP A 118 1.12 -18.13 1.46
N ALA A 119 0.45 -16.98 1.55
CA ALA A 119 -0.98 -16.88 1.81
C ALA A 119 -1.55 -15.71 1.01
N GLY A 120 -2.85 -15.76 0.70
CA GLY A 120 -3.54 -14.71 -0.05
C GLY A 120 -4.59 -15.28 -0.99
N PRO A 121 -5.19 -14.43 -1.84
CA PRO A 121 -6.12 -14.89 -2.86
C PRO A 121 -5.53 -16.04 -3.67
N GLY A 122 -6.30 -17.12 -3.85
CA GLY A 122 -5.90 -18.25 -4.67
C GLY A 122 -4.79 -19.16 -4.12
N CYS A 123 -4.29 -18.91 -2.92
CA CYS A 123 -3.37 -19.84 -2.25
C CYS A 123 -4.13 -20.94 -1.52
N THR A 124 -3.59 -22.17 -1.54
CA THR A 124 -4.10 -23.29 -0.73
C THR A 124 -3.49 -23.36 0.67
N THR A 125 -2.52 -22.48 0.98
CA THR A 125 -1.84 -22.38 2.27
C THR A 125 -2.14 -21.06 2.97
N GLY A 126 -2.10 -21.09 4.30
CA GLY A 126 -2.51 -19.96 5.14
C GLY A 126 -4.00 -19.63 4.98
N ALA A 127 -4.42 -18.52 5.59
CA ALA A 127 -5.78 -17.99 5.45
C ALA A 127 -5.75 -16.55 4.93
N TYR A 128 -6.82 -16.19 4.23
CA TYR A 128 -7.05 -14.87 3.68
C TYR A 128 -8.51 -14.48 3.92
N MET A 129 -8.74 -13.28 4.45
CA MET A 129 -10.07 -12.76 4.76
C MET A 129 -10.21 -11.33 4.26
N GLU A 130 -11.38 -10.99 3.72
CA GLU A 130 -11.74 -9.63 3.29
C GLU A 130 -12.85 -9.11 4.18
N ASN A 131 -12.58 -7.98 4.85
CA ASN A 131 -13.55 -7.30 5.70
C ASN A 131 -14.07 -6.06 4.98
N GLY A 132 -15.38 -5.80 5.12
CA GLY A 132 -16.01 -4.65 4.47
C GLY A 132 -16.10 -4.78 2.95
N ARG A 133 -15.98 -6.00 2.39
CA ARG A 133 -16.11 -6.23 0.94
C ARG A 133 -17.49 -5.77 0.45
N PHE A 134 -17.49 -4.96 -0.59
CA PHE A 134 -18.65 -4.58 -1.38
C PHE A 134 -18.26 -4.53 -2.85
N GLU A 135 -19.19 -4.85 -3.74
CA GLU A 135 -18.95 -4.85 -5.19
C GLU A 135 -19.74 -3.70 -5.83
N ASN A 136 -19.06 -2.86 -6.60
CA ASN A 136 -19.68 -1.73 -7.31
C ASN A 136 -18.83 -1.33 -8.53
N GLY A 137 -18.68 -2.26 -9.48
CA GLY A 137 -17.76 -2.07 -10.60
C GLY A 137 -16.33 -1.78 -10.12
N ASP A 138 -15.71 -0.75 -10.67
CA ASP A 138 -14.40 -0.27 -10.25
C ASP A 138 -14.43 0.65 -9.03
N ALA A 139 -15.59 1.05 -8.50
CA ALA A 139 -15.67 1.82 -7.26
C ALA A 139 -15.65 0.93 -5.99
N GLY A 140 -15.78 -0.39 -6.15
CA GLY A 140 -15.76 -1.36 -5.06
C GLY A 140 -14.60 -2.32 -5.14
N TRP A 141 -14.73 -3.41 -4.39
CA TRP A 141 -13.82 -4.54 -4.47
C TRP A 141 -14.06 -5.32 -5.76
N TYR A 142 -12.98 -5.82 -6.35
CA TYR A 142 -13.03 -6.81 -7.42
C TYR A 142 -11.80 -7.70 -7.40
N THR A 143 -11.89 -8.82 -8.11
CA THR A 143 -10.77 -9.75 -8.29
C THR A 143 -10.12 -9.49 -9.65
N VAL A 144 -8.80 -9.48 -9.68
CA VAL A 144 -8.00 -9.50 -10.90
C VAL A 144 -7.39 -10.89 -11.03
N ASP A 145 -7.69 -11.58 -12.13
CA ASP A 145 -7.46 -13.02 -12.27
C ASP A 145 -5.98 -13.43 -12.46
N SER A 146 -5.08 -12.45 -12.63
CA SER A 146 -3.66 -12.72 -12.83
C SER A 146 -2.79 -11.55 -12.40
N GLY A 147 -1.47 -11.79 -12.31
CA GLY A 147 -0.48 -10.76 -12.04
C GLY A 147 0.09 -10.77 -10.62
N GLY A 148 -0.53 -11.53 -9.71
CA GLY A 148 0.00 -11.92 -8.41
C GLY A 148 1.05 -13.03 -8.49
N PHE A 149 1.43 -13.56 -7.33
CA PHE A 149 2.33 -14.70 -7.21
C PHE A 149 1.61 -15.97 -7.66
N GLY A 150 1.95 -16.45 -8.86
CA GLY A 150 1.26 -17.56 -9.54
C GLY A 150 1.98 -18.90 -9.51
N GLU A 151 2.94 -19.09 -8.59
CA GLU A 151 3.54 -20.41 -8.38
C GLU A 151 2.78 -21.16 -7.29
N SER A 152 2.75 -22.50 -7.40
CA SER A 152 2.18 -23.36 -6.37
C SER A 152 2.75 -22.99 -4.99
N PRO A 153 1.90 -22.74 -3.98
CA PRO A 153 0.49 -23.13 -3.86
C PRO A 153 -0.56 -22.10 -4.31
N CYS A 154 -0.18 -21.05 -5.06
CA CYS A 154 -1.06 -19.93 -5.41
C CYS A 154 -1.32 -19.84 -6.93
N ASP A 155 -2.50 -19.35 -7.31
CA ASP A 155 -2.93 -19.22 -8.72
C ASP A 155 -2.61 -17.85 -9.36
N GLY A 156 -2.11 -16.90 -8.58
CA GLY A 156 -1.69 -15.58 -9.06
C GLY A 156 -2.81 -14.56 -9.22
N ARG A 157 -4.06 -14.85 -8.82
CA ARG A 157 -5.09 -13.81 -8.73
C ARG A 157 -4.82 -12.87 -7.55
N PHE A 158 -5.40 -11.68 -7.55
CA PHE A 158 -5.34 -10.79 -6.39
C PHE A 158 -6.64 -9.98 -6.25
N SER A 159 -6.84 -9.36 -5.09
CA SER A 159 -8.00 -8.50 -4.85
C SER A 159 -7.62 -7.03 -4.98
N ALA A 160 -8.39 -6.29 -5.77
CA ALA A 160 -8.34 -4.83 -5.80
C ALA A 160 -9.19 -4.31 -4.65
N LEU A 161 -8.55 -3.72 -3.65
CA LEU A 161 -9.14 -3.17 -2.44
C LEU A 161 -9.35 -1.65 -2.61
N PRO A 162 -10.59 -1.14 -2.60
CA PRO A 162 -10.85 0.27 -2.85
C PRO A 162 -10.25 1.13 -1.73
N MET A 163 -9.59 2.23 -2.08
CA MET A 163 -9.10 3.15 -1.05
C MET A 163 -10.26 3.90 -0.39
N SER A 164 -10.00 4.43 0.80
CA SER A 164 -10.97 5.16 1.62
C SER A 164 -11.31 6.55 1.06
N GLY A 165 -10.50 7.04 0.12
CA GLY A 165 -10.51 8.41 -0.38
C GLY A 165 -9.92 9.42 0.62
N SER A 166 -9.21 8.96 1.64
CA SER A 166 -8.51 9.81 2.60
C SER A 166 -7.07 9.32 2.80
N PRO A 167 -6.07 10.21 2.75
CA PRO A 167 -4.69 9.83 3.06
C PRO A 167 -4.49 9.44 4.53
N ASP A 168 -5.41 9.85 5.42
CA ASP A 168 -5.20 9.77 6.87
C ASP A 168 -6.28 8.94 7.60
N GLN A 169 -7.31 8.48 6.90
CA GLN A 169 -8.45 7.80 7.53
C GLN A 169 -8.75 6.47 6.84
N ASP A 170 -9.02 5.46 7.68
CA ASP A 170 -9.54 4.16 7.23
C ASP A 170 -11.07 4.25 7.17
N ARG A 171 -11.71 3.45 6.31
CA ARG A 171 -13.18 3.38 6.21
C ARG A 171 -13.74 1.95 6.36
N GLY A 172 -12.91 1.04 6.85
CA GLY A 172 -13.32 -0.28 7.32
C GLY A 172 -13.19 -1.40 6.28
N SER A 173 -12.78 -1.09 5.05
CA SER A 173 -12.34 -2.13 4.12
C SER A 173 -10.93 -2.59 4.50
N SER A 174 -10.71 -3.90 4.59
CA SER A 174 -9.38 -4.46 4.85
C SER A 174 -9.22 -5.88 4.31
N ALA A 175 -7.98 -6.26 4.04
CA ALA A 175 -7.59 -7.63 3.71
C ALA A 175 -6.65 -8.17 4.80
N VAL A 176 -6.90 -9.39 5.29
CA VAL A 176 -6.13 -10.01 6.37
C VAL A 176 -5.54 -11.33 5.89
N TRP A 177 -4.23 -11.49 6.08
CA TRP A 177 -3.50 -12.75 5.88
C TRP A 177 -3.13 -13.32 7.23
N SER A 178 -3.23 -14.64 7.40
CA SER A 178 -2.78 -15.29 8.63
C SER A 178 -2.19 -16.67 8.41
N TRP A 179 -1.23 -17.03 9.24
CA TRP A 179 -0.59 -18.34 9.30
C TRP A 179 -0.70 -18.88 10.71
N TYR A 180 -1.29 -20.07 10.85
CA TYR A 180 -1.26 -20.81 12.10
C TYR A 180 0.08 -21.54 12.21
N LEU A 181 0.86 -21.17 13.22
CA LEU A 181 2.22 -21.65 13.43
C LEU A 181 2.29 -22.72 14.53
N GLY A 182 1.34 -22.69 15.48
CA GLY A 182 1.46 -23.44 16.73
C GLY A 182 2.53 -22.84 17.65
N ASP A 183 3.12 -23.67 18.51
CA ASP A 183 4.09 -23.21 19.50
C ASP A 183 5.54 -23.20 18.98
N GLY A 184 6.38 -22.36 19.59
CA GLY A 184 7.83 -22.40 19.45
C GLY A 184 8.43 -21.51 18.37
N PHE A 185 7.61 -20.75 17.63
CA PHE A 185 8.07 -19.69 16.74
C PHE A 185 8.18 -18.36 17.49
N ARG A 186 9.26 -17.63 17.26
CA ARG A 186 9.54 -16.34 17.91
C ARG A 186 9.43 -15.18 16.95
N GLU A 187 9.71 -15.42 15.67
CA GLU A 187 9.81 -14.36 14.68
C GLU A 187 9.48 -14.86 13.28
N CYS A 188 8.82 -14.02 12.48
CA CYS A 188 8.57 -14.25 11.07
C CYS A 188 9.14 -13.09 10.23
N ALA A 189 9.97 -13.43 9.23
CA ALA A 189 10.31 -12.54 8.13
C ALA A 189 9.14 -12.49 7.14
N LEU A 190 8.74 -11.28 6.75
CA LEU A 190 7.61 -11.04 5.85
C LEU A 190 8.08 -10.55 4.49
N THR A 191 7.55 -11.15 3.43
CA THR A 191 7.66 -10.69 2.04
C THR A 191 6.26 -10.38 1.51
N VAL A 192 6.10 -9.25 0.83
CA VAL A 192 4.85 -8.86 0.15
C VAL A 192 5.05 -9.00 -1.36
N PHE A 193 4.20 -9.78 -2.03
CA PHE A 193 4.18 -9.75 -3.49
C PHE A 193 3.30 -8.59 -3.96
N VAL A 194 3.87 -7.68 -4.74
CA VAL A 194 3.11 -6.58 -5.35
C VAL A 194 2.78 -6.99 -6.79
N PRO A 195 1.49 -7.14 -7.15
CA PRO A 195 1.13 -7.68 -8.46
C PRO A 195 1.38 -6.67 -9.58
N ARG A 196 1.34 -7.16 -10.81
CA ARG A 196 1.23 -6.32 -12.01
C ARG A 196 -0.17 -6.44 -12.58
N SER A 197 -0.79 -5.33 -12.95
CA SER A 197 -2.07 -5.32 -13.67
C SER A 197 -1.95 -4.58 -15.00
N VAL A 198 -2.93 -4.80 -15.87
CA VAL A 198 -3.16 -4.00 -17.08
C VAL A 198 -3.60 -2.57 -16.69
N ARG A 199 -4.33 -2.42 -15.58
CA ARG A 199 -4.73 -1.14 -15.03
C ARG A 199 -3.82 -0.75 -13.87
N ASP A 200 -3.11 0.37 -14.01
CA ASP A 200 -2.28 0.89 -12.92
C ASP A 200 -3.08 1.22 -11.66
N SER A 201 -4.38 1.56 -11.82
CA SER A 201 -5.31 1.83 -10.72
C SER A 201 -5.47 0.65 -9.77
N ASP A 202 -5.36 -0.59 -10.26
CA ASP A 202 -5.54 -1.80 -9.43
C ASP A 202 -4.40 -1.98 -8.41
N VAL A 203 -3.26 -1.31 -8.66
CA VAL A 203 -2.01 -1.42 -7.91
C VAL A 203 -1.45 -0.02 -7.67
N ALA A 204 -2.28 0.85 -7.09
CA ALA A 204 -2.01 2.29 -6.96
C ALA A 204 -1.65 2.72 -5.53
N GLY A 205 -1.70 1.81 -4.55
CA GLY A 205 -1.40 2.09 -3.16
C GLY A 205 -0.05 2.76 -2.91
N SER A 206 -0.07 4.05 -2.58
CA SER A 206 1.13 4.87 -2.38
C SER A 206 0.98 5.83 -1.18
N PRO A 207 1.26 5.36 0.05
CA PRO A 207 1.56 3.97 0.41
C PRO A 207 0.32 3.09 0.58
N SER A 208 0.48 1.77 0.40
CA SER A 208 -0.38 0.76 1.04
C SER A 208 0.08 0.54 2.47
N VAL A 209 -0.83 0.70 3.44
CA VAL A 209 -0.52 0.60 4.87
C VAL A 209 -0.90 -0.77 5.41
N TYR A 210 0.08 -1.46 5.97
CA TYR A 210 -0.08 -2.78 6.59
C TYR A 210 0.10 -2.69 8.11
N ARG A 211 -0.65 -3.50 8.84
CA ARG A 211 -0.57 -3.69 10.29
C ARG A 211 -0.27 -5.13 10.59
N VAL A 212 0.57 -5.38 11.59
CA VAL A 212 0.84 -6.74 12.07
C VAL A 212 0.03 -6.95 13.34
N LEU A 213 -0.77 -8.01 13.35
CA LEU A 213 -1.80 -8.30 14.36
C LEU A 213 -1.34 -9.44 15.27
N SER A 214 -1.74 -9.42 16.55
CA SER A 214 -1.64 -10.59 17.42
C SER A 214 -2.84 -11.52 17.32
N ASP A 215 -4.00 -11.04 16.86
CA ASP A 215 -5.17 -11.84 16.56
C ASP A 215 -5.73 -11.46 15.18
N PRO A 216 -5.81 -12.39 14.20
CA PRO A 216 -6.32 -12.08 12.86
C PRO A 216 -7.81 -11.66 12.83
N ARG A 217 -8.57 -11.87 13.91
CA ARG A 217 -9.99 -11.52 14.00
C ARG A 217 -10.25 -10.20 14.73
N ASP A 218 -9.22 -9.63 15.35
CA ASP A 218 -9.30 -8.36 16.07
C ASP A 218 -8.40 -7.32 15.41
N THR A 219 -9.00 -6.34 14.74
CA THR A 219 -8.27 -5.28 14.04
C THR A 219 -7.55 -4.33 15.00
N ASP A 220 -7.98 -4.27 16.26
CA ASP A 220 -7.37 -3.44 17.29
C ASP A 220 -6.16 -4.13 17.95
N SER A 221 -5.94 -5.41 17.66
CA SER A 221 -4.78 -6.19 18.11
C SER A 221 -3.47 -5.85 17.38
N ALA A 222 -3.49 -4.83 16.52
CA ALA A 222 -2.32 -4.34 15.81
C ALA A 222 -1.24 -3.87 16.80
N TYR A 223 -0.03 -4.42 16.68
CA TYR A 223 1.08 -4.06 17.56
C TYR A 223 2.23 -3.34 16.84
N THR A 224 2.22 -3.31 15.52
CA THR A 224 3.15 -2.56 14.67
C THR A 224 2.60 -2.48 13.24
N GLY A 225 3.29 -1.77 12.35
CA GLY A 225 2.89 -1.64 10.96
C GLY A 225 4.05 -1.24 10.04
N PHE A 226 3.77 -1.29 8.75
CA PHE A 226 4.69 -0.90 7.68
C PHE A 226 3.92 -0.40 6.46
N ALA A 227 4.64 0.15 5.49
CA ALA A 227 4.08 0.70 4.27
C ALA A 227 4.83 0.18 3.05
N VAL A 228 4.12 -0.03 1.94
CA VAL A 228 4.69 -0.40 0.64
C VAL A 228 4.17 0.58 -0.42
N ARG A 229 5.06 1.15 -1.24
CA ARG A 229 4.67 1.93 -2.42
C ARG A 229 4.48 0.97 -3.60
N GLN A 230 3.25 0.48 -3.76
CA GLN A 230 2.95 -0.56 -4.74
C GLN A 230 3.29 -0.17 -6.19
N PRO A 231 3.08 1.08 -6.64
CA PRO A 231 3.47 1.48 -7.99
C PRO A 231 4.94 1.25 -8.33
N GLU A 232 5.84 1.35 -7.33
CA GLU A 232 7.29 1.19 -7.52
C GLU A 232 7.74 -0.28 -7.59
N HIS A 233 6.87 -1.23 -7.21
CA HIS A 233 7.23 -2.63 -7.00
C HIS A 233 6.38 -3.62 -7.83
N ARG A 234 5.62 -3.15 -8.83
CA ARG A 234 4.70 -3.99 -9.61
C ARG A 234 5.37 -5.21 -10.25
N GLY A 235 4.84 -6.38 -9.93
CA GLY A 235 5.33 -7.69 -10.38
C GLY A 235 6.54 -8.20 -9.61
N THR A 236 6.82 -7.69 -8.41
CA THR A 236 7.99 -8.08 -7.61
C THR A 236 7.63 -8.48 -6.18
N ALA A 237 8.49 -9.29 -5.58
CA ALA A 237 8.43 -9.63 -4.17
C ALA A 237 9.28 -8.63 -3.36
N VAL A 238 8.67 -7.97 -2.39
CA VAL A 238 9.28 -6.95 -1.53
C VAL A 238 9.52 -7.55 -0.16
N ASP A 239 10.79 -7.76 0.19
CA ASP A 239 11.16 -8.13 1.57
C ASP A 239 11.01 -6.91 2.48
N VAL A 240 10.25 -7.07 3.56
CA VAL A 240 9.89 -5.94 4.42
C VAL A 240 10.82 -5.90 5.64
N ARG A 241 10.56 -6.79 6.60
CA ARG A 241 11.37 -7.01 7.82
C ARG A 241 10.83 -8.23 8.55
N SER A 242 11.50 -8.55 9.65
CA SER A 242 11.03 -9.53 10.61
C SER A 242 10.22 -8.91 11.74
N TYR A 243 9.23 -9.66 12.22
CA TYR A 243 8.32 -9.28 13.30
C TYR A 243 8.19 -10.40 14.34
N PRO A 244 8.05 -10.05 15.63
CA PRO A 244 7.87 -11.04 16.68
C PRO A 244 6.51 -11.75 16.53
N VAL A 245 6.48 -13.06 16.77
CA VAL A 245 5.22 -13.81 16.85
C VAL A 245 4.61 -13.60 18.25
N LYS A 246 3.33 -13.23 18.31
CA LYS A 246 2.59 -12.99 19.55
C LYS A 246 1.42 -13.96 19.70
N GLY A 247 1.73 -15.22 19.99
CA GLY A 247 0.74 -16.31 20.10
C GLY A 247 1.09 -17.48 19.20
N ASP A 248 0.07 -18.24 18.80
CA ASP A 248 0.18 -19.39 17.89
C ASP A 248 -0.02 -19.01 16.41
N THR A 249 -0.33 -17.75 16.15
CA THR A 249 -0.71 -17.23 14.84
C THR A 249 0.10 -15.98 14.51
N PHE A 250 0.51 -15.86 13.25
CA PHE A 250 1.07 -14.64 12.70
C PHE A 250 0.09 -14.06 11.69
N ALA A 251 -0.21 -12.75 11.80
CA ALA A 251 -1.24 -12.13 10.98
C ALA A 251 -0.86 -10.72 10.54
N VAL A 252 -1.28 -10.36 9.33
CA VAL A 252 -1.05 -9.06 8.70
C VAL A 252 -2.35 -8.56 8.11
N GLN A 253 -2.65 -7.28 8.29
CA GLN A 253 -3.80 -6.60 7.72
C GLN A 253 -3.34 -5.48 6.80
N LEU A 254 -3.90 -5.39 5.61
CA LEU A 254 -3.88 -4.21 4.75
C LEU A 254 -5.16 -3.41 4.98
N VAL A 255 -5.03 -2.12 5.31
CA VAL A 255 -6.18 -1.20 5.47
C VAL A 255 -6.43 -0.42 4.18
N ASP A 256 -7.63 0.14 4.05
CA ASP A 256 -8.07 0.93 2.91
C ASP A 256 -7.55 2.37 2.86
N ARG A 257 -6.68 2.79 3.78
CA ARG A 257 -6.18 4.17 3.82
C ARG A 257 -5.45 4.55 2.54
N GLY A 258 -6.02 5.49 1.80
CA GLY A 258 -5.42 6.04 0.60
C GLY A 258 -6.34 7.02 -0.09
N ARG A 259 -5.77 7.83 -0.98
CA ARG A 259 -6.50 8.81 -1.79
C ARG A 259 -6.77 8.22 -3.18
N ASP A 260 -8.03 8.27 -3.60
CA ASP A 260 -8.53 7.76 -4.89
C ASP A 260 -9.21 8.83 -5.75
N TRP A 261 -8.83 10.09 -5.56
CA TRP A 261 -9.42 11.23 -6.24
C TRP A 261 -8.41 12.35 -6.47
N GLY A 262 -8.75 13.28 -7.36
CA GLY A 262 -7.92 14.43 -7.69
C GLY A 262 -7.25 14.22 -9.03
N ASP A 263 -6.03 13.70 -9.01
CA ASP A 263 -5.28 13.41 -10.23
C ASP A 263 -5.94 12.25 -11.00
N ALA A 264 -5.89 12.31 -12.33
CA ALA A 264 -6.65 11.39 -13.19
C ALA A 264 -6.22 9.92 -13.01
N ASP A 265 -4.97 9.69 -12.63
CA ASP A 265 -4.38 8.38 -12.31
C ASP A 265 -4.80 7.84 -10.93
N LEU A 266 -5.35 8.69 -10.06
CA LEU A 266 -5.85 8.29 -8.74
C LEU A 266 -7.34 7.96 -8.75
N VAL A 267 -8.12 8.40 -9.74
CA VAL A 267 -9.57 8.18 -9.76
C VAL A 267 -9.87 6.68 -9.77
N GLY A 268 -10.52 6.20 -8.71
CA GLY A 268 -10.81 4.77 -8.54
C GLY A 268 -9.55 3.93 -8.35
N ALA A 269 -8.55 4.48 -7.66
CA ALA A 269 -7.35 3.76 -7.26
C ALA A 269 -7.65 2.73 -6.16
N HIS A 270 -6.92 1.61 -6.22
CA HIS A 270 -7.00 0.50 -5.27
C HIS A 270 -5.64 0.19 -4.70
N HIS A 271 -5.66 -0.36 -3.49
CA HIS A 271 -4.56 -1.16 -3.00
C HIS A 271 -4.69 -2.57 -3.59
N ALA A 272 -3.57 -3.14 -4.02
CA ALA A 272 -3.52 -4.53 -4.42
C ALA A 272 -3.29 -5.43 -3.20
N ALA A 273 -4.26 -6.29 -2.89
CA ALA A 273 -4.15 -7.36 -1.89
C ALA A 273 -3.83 -8.68 -2.60
N ALA A 274 -2.54 -8.96 -2.79
CA ALA A 274 -2.05 -10.19 -3.40
C ALA A 274 -1.47 -11.15 -2.34
N GLN A 275 -0.45 -11.92 -2.68
CA GLN A 275 0.12 -12.94 -1.81
C GLN A 275 1.20 -12.36 -0.89
N LEU A 276 1.21 -12.81 0.36
CA LEU A 276 2.27 -12.55 1.34
C LEU A 276 2.97 -13.86 1.68
N LYS A 277 4.27 -13.80 1.94
CA LYS A 277 5.06 -14.95 2.42
C LYS A 277 5.50 -14.68 3.85
N ALA A 278 5.27 -15.64 4.73
CA ALA A 278 5.86 -15.66 6.07
C ALA A 278 6.93 -16.77 6.15
N SER A 279 8.13 -16.40 6.58
CA SER A 279 9.23 -17.33 6.89
C SER A 279 9.59 -17.22 8.37
N CYS A 280 9.28 -18.25 9.16
CA CYS A 280 9.31 -18.17 10.63
C CYS A 280 10.33 -19.11 11.28
N ARG A 281 10.84 -18.69 12.44
CA ARG A 281 11.87 -19.40 13.24
C ARG A 281 11.65 -19.30 14.74
#